data_AF-A0A9P5JCL2-F1
#
_entry.id   AF-A0A9P5JCL2-F1
#
_cell.length_a   1.000
_cell.length_b   1.000
_cell.length_c   1.000
_cell.angle_alpha   90.00
_cell.angle_beta   90.00
_cell.angle_gamma   90.00
#
_symmetry.space_group_name_H-M   'P 1'
#
loop_
_entity.id
_entity.type
_entity.pdbx_description
1 polymer ?
#
loop_
_entity_poly.entity_id
_entity_poly.type
_entity_poly.pdbx_seq_one_letter_code
_entity_poly.pdbx_strand_id
1 'polypeptide(L)'
;NIFSLVERFTFRPSPSEPTLLRLPPEIQYWAGVIMRNACRKDESRGGIRQCASMTCGRWEQFPREFAKCRRCRKAKYCGKECQSRAWAEGHRFWCNQREE
;
A
#
# COMPACT_ATOMS: atom_id res chain seq x y z
N ASN A 1 -1.58 -12.70 -5.54
CA ASN A 1 -2.36 -11.51 -5.15
C ASN A 1 -2.16 -10.44 -6.22
N ILE A 2 -3.23 -9.94 -6.85
CA ILE A 2 -3.15 -8.92 -7.93
C ILE A 2 -2.53 -7.60 -7.45
N PHE A 3 -2.73 -7.24 -6.17
CA PHE A 3 -2.18 -6.00 -5.63
C PHE A 3 -0.65 -6.00 -5.56
N SER A 4 -0.02 -7.16 -5.34
CA SER A 4 1.45 -7.28 -5.39
C SER A 4 2.02 -6.97 -6.77
N LEU A 5 1.27 -7.26 -7.84
CA LEU A 5 1.66 -6.92 -9.22
C LEU A 5 1.46 -5.43 -9.46
N VAL A 6 0.27 -4.89 -9.11
CA VAL A 6 -0.07 -3.48 -9.29
C VAL A 6 0.88 -2.57 -8.50
N GLU A 7 1.35 -2.99 -7.32
CA GLU A 7 2.29 -2.22 -6.50
C GLU A 7 3.57 -1.88 -7.25
N ARG A 8 4.07 -2.77 -8.12
CA ARG A 8 5.28 -2.52 -8.93
C ARG A 8 5.08 -1.38 -9.92
N PHE A 9 3.85 -1.16 -10.39
CA PHE A 9 3.53 -0.05 -11.29
C PHE A 9 3.42 1.30 -10.58
N THR A 10 3.51 1.32 -9.25
CA THR A 10 3.59 2.58 -8.49
C THR A 10 5.01 3.16 -8.46
N PHE A 11 6.02 2.39 -8.84
CA PHE A 11 7.41 2.79 -8.71
C PHE A 11 7.75 3.93 -9.66
N ARG A 12 8.53 4.88 -9.15
CA ARG A 12 9.02 6.02 -9.92
C ARG A 12 10.53 5.82 -10.13
N PRO A 13 10.96 5.25 -11.28
CA PRO A 13 12.37 5.05 -11.53
C PRO A 13 13.11 6.39 -11.52
N SER A 14 14.24 6.40 -10.82
CA SER A 14 15.19 7.51 -10.90
C SER A 14 15.81 7.55 -12.30
N PRO A 15 16.21 8.73 -12.83
CA PRO A 15 17.03 8.81 -14.05
C PRO A 15 18.30 7.95 -14.00
N SER A 16 18.77 7.60 -12.80
CA SER A 16 19.94 6.74 -12.55
C SER A 16 19.65 5.22 -12.60
N GLU A 17 18.40 4.78 -12.80
CA GLU A 17 18.01 3.36 -12.83
C GLU A 17 17.44 2.98 -14.22
N PRO A 18 18.30 2.84 -15.25
CA PRO A 18 17.88 2.64 -16.63
C PRO A 18 17.20 1.28 -16.88
N THR A 19 17.33 0.33 -15.95
CA THR A 19 16.72 -1.01 -16.05
C THR A 19 15.25 -1.05 -15.63
N LEU A 20 14.75 0.00 -14.98
CA LEU A 20 13.35 0.07 -14.56
C LEU A 20 12.49 0.72 -15.65
N LEU A 21 11.43 0.02 -16.03
CA LEU A 21 10.46 0.50 -17.02
C LEU A 21 9.82 1.81 -16.54
N ARG A 22 10.07 2.90 -17.27
CA ARG A 22 9.39 4.18 -17.03
C ARG A 22 7.98 4.12 -17.61
N LEU A 23 7.01 3.89 -16.73
CA LEU A 23 5.60 3.84 -17.11
C LEU A 23 5.03 5.24 -17.36
N PRO A 24 4.03 5.38 -18.25
CA PRO A 24 3.25 6.60 -18.38
C PRO A 24 2.68 7.08 -17.02
N PRO A 25 2.66 8.41 -16.76
CA PRO A 25 2.16 8.97 -15.49
C PRO A 25 0.75 8.50 -15.13
N GLU A 26 -0.11 8.28 -16.12
CA GLU A 26 -1.50 7.84 -15.95
C GLU A 26 -1.55 6.43 -15.34
N ILE A 27 -0.71 5.52 -15.82
CA ILE A 27 -0.62 4.15 -15.29
C ILE A 27 -0.16 4.19 -13.83
N GLN A 28 0.88 4.98 -13.53
CA GLN A 28 1.38 5.13 -12.17
C GLN A 28 0.34 5.73 -11.21
N TYR A 29 -0.41 6.74 -11.69
CA TYR A 29 -1.50 7.36 -10.93
C TYR A 29 -2.58 6.33 -10.57
N TRP A 30 -3.08 5.60 -11.57
CA TRP A 30 -4.12 4.59 -11.36
C TRP A 30 -3.63 3.42 -10.51
N ALA A 31 -2.38 2.97 -10.68
CA ALA A 31 -1.77 1.99 -9.80
C ALA A 31 -1.78 2.48 -8.33
N GLY A 32 -1.40 3.74 -8.09
CA GLY A 32 -1.48 4.34 -6.77
C GLY A 32 -2.91 4.41 -6.21
N VAL A 33 -3.91 4.70 -7.05
CA VAL A 33 -5.33 4.68 -6.66
C VAL A 33 -5.75 3.27 -6.25
N ILE A 34 -5.43 2.26 -7.04
CA ILE A 34 -5.75 0.86 -6.76
C ILE A 34 -5.13 0.42 -5.43
N MET A 35 -3.83 0.70 -5.22
CA MET A 35 -3.15 0.33 -3.97
C MET A 35 -3.75 1.01 -2.73
N ARG A 36 -4.18 2.27 -2.83
CA ARG A 36 -4.90 2.94 -1.74
C ARG A 36 -6.26 2.32 -1.46
N ASN A 37 -6.96 1.85 -2.50
CA ASN A 37 -8.25 1.17 -2.36
C ASN A 37 -8.11 -0.24 -1.77
N ALA A 38 -6.98 -0.93 -1.99
CA ALA A 38 -6.69 -2.23 -1.37
C ALA A 38 -6.69 -2.19 0.17
N CYS A 39 -6.50 -1.01 0.77
CA CYS A 39 -6.53 -0.79 2.22
C CYS A 39 -7.93 -0.48 2.78
N ARG A 40 -8.99 -0.53 1.95
CA ARG A 40 -10.37 -0.27 2.40
C ARG A 40 -10.84 -1.35 3.37
N LYS A 41 -11.79 -0.97 4.23
CA LYS A 41 -12.49 -1.93 5.09
C LYS A 41 -13.38 -2.83 4.24
N ASP A 42 -13.50 -4.08 4.65
CA ASP A 42 -14.44 -5.03 4.09
C ASP A 42 -15.69 -5.06 4.96
N GLU A 43 -16.79 -4.46 4.48
CA GLU A 43 -18.06 -4.41 5.21
C GLU A 43 -18.69 -5.79 5.38
N SER A 44 -18.49 -6.70 4.41
CA SER A 44 -19.01 -8.07 4.49
C SER A 44 -18.35 -8.89 5.59
N ARG A 45 -17.19 -8.44 6.06
CA ARG A 45 -16.44 -9.03 7.19
C ARG A 45 -16.54 -8.21 8.47
N GLY A 46 -17.56 -7.36 8.61
CA GLY A 46 -17.75 -6.55 9.82
C GLY A 46 -16.85 -5.31 9.89
N GLY A 47 -16.36 -4.81 8.76
CA GLY A 47 -15.61 -3.55 8.66
C GLY A 47 -14.12 -3.67 9.00
N ILE A 48 -13.58 -4.90 9.04
CA ILE A 48 -12.17 -5.20 9.27
C ILE A 48 -11.33 -4.97 8.01
N ARG A 49 -10.01 -4.85 8.19
CA ARG A 49 -9.03 -4.63 7.11
C ARG A 49 -8.02 -5.76 7.01
N GLN A 50 -7.48 -5.93 5.81
CA GLN A 50 -6.27 -6.71 5.60
C GLN A 50 -5.03 -5.86 5.86
N CYS A 51 -3.95 -6.50 6.31
CA CYS A 51 -2.64 -5.90 6.47
C CYS A 51 -2.15 -5.38 5.12
N ALA A 52 -1.70 -4.13 5.08
CA ALA A 52 -1.25 -3.46 3.86
C ALA A 52 0.14 -3.94 3.37
N SER A 53 0.79 -4.87 4.08
CA SER A 53 1.91 -5.63 3.51
C SER A 53 1.32 -6.72 2.62
N MET A 54 1.49 -6.57 1.30
CA MET A 54 0.84 -7.43 0.28
C MET A 54 1.26 -8.89 0.38
N THR A 55 2.40 -9.18 1.01
CA THR A 55 2.95 -10.51 1.29
C THR A 55 2.46 -11.11 2.61
N CYS A 56 1.85 -10.32 3.51
CA CYS A 56 1.37 -10.79 4.81
C CYS A 56 -0.02 -11.42 4.75
N GLY A 57 -0.99 -10.71 4.17
CA GLY A 57 -2.37 -11.20 4.01
C GLY A 57 -3.21 -11.35 5.28
N ARG A 58 -2.66 -11.06 6.47
CA ARG A 58 -3.41 -11.14 7.75
C ARG A 58 -4.56 -10.13 7.79
N TRP A 59 -5.70 -10.54 8.34
CA TRP A 59 -6.87 -9.69 8.59
C TRP A 59 -6.95 -9.27 10.05
N GLU A 60 -7.51 -8.09 10.33
CA GLU A 60 -7.88 -7.71 11.69
C GLU A 60 -8.90 -8.72 12.24
N GLN A 61 -8.81 -9.05 13.52
CA GLN A 61 -9.80 -9.85 14.24
C GLN A 61 -10.94 -8.97 14.77
N PHE A 62 -10.66 -7.70 15.04
CA PHE A 62 -11.63 -6.70 15.43
C PHE A 62 -11.29 -5.33 14.82
N PRO A 63 -12.28 -4.45 14.58
CA PRO A 63 -12.04 -3.18 13.90
C PRO A 63 -11.00 -2.31 14.63
N ARG A 64 -10.04 -1.77 13.87
CA ARG A 64 -8.97 -0.88 14.35
C ARG A 64 -7.87 -1.56 15.17
N GLU A 65 -7.75 -2.89 15.09
CA GLU A 65 -6.61 -3.63 15.67
C GLU A 65 -5.27 -3.18 15.08
N PHE A 66 -5.22 -2.92 13.77
CA PHE A 66 -3.96 -2.69 13.09
C PHE A 66 -3.46 -1.25 13.22
N ALA A 67 -2.14 -1.10 13.36
CA ALA A 67 -1.48 0.20 13.45
C ALA A 67 -1.56 0.95 12.12
N LYS A 68 -1.90 2.24 12.18
CA LYS A 68 -1.93 3.13 11.01
C LYS A 68 -0.52 3.58 10.60
N CYS A 69 -0.28 3.70 9.30
CA CYS A 69 0.89 4.40 8.79
C CYS A 69 0.91 5.84 9.33
N ARG A 70 2.04 6.28 9.90
CA ARG A 70 2.16 7.62 10.50
C ARG A 70 2.00 8.75 9.47
N ARG A 71 2.43 8.52 8.22
CA ARG A 71 2.40 9.52 7.14
C ARG A 71 1.01 9.69 6.54
N CYS A 72 0.45 8.64 5.94
CA CYS A 72 -0.83 8.73 5.24
C CYS A 72 -2.05 8.46 6.13
N ARG A 73 -1.89 7.77 7.26
CA ARG A 73 -2.97 7.22 8.12
C ARG A 73 -3.95 6.27 7.40
N LYS A 74 -3.75 6.01 6.10
CA LYS A 74 -4.61 5.20 5.22
C LYS A 74 -4.24 3.72 5.20
N ALA A 75 -2.96 3.37 5.09
CA ALA A 75 -2.50 1.98 5.19
C ALA A 75 -2.45 1.52 6.66
N LYS A 76 -2.81 0.25 6.91
CA LYS A 76 -2.88 -0.38 8.24
C LYS A 76 -2.01 -1.64 8.25
N TYR A 77 -1.25 -1.85 9.32
CA TYR A 77 -0.31 -2.97 9.44
C TYR A 77 -0.52 -3.71 10.75
N CYS A 78 -0.43 -5.04 10.72
CA CYS A 78 -0.51 -5.88 11.92
C CYS A 78 0.71 -5.74 12.85
N GLY A 79 1.74 -4.99 12.44
CA GLY A 79 2.94 -4.73 13.24
C GLY A 79 3.98 -3.88 12.52
N LYS A 80 4.99 -3.43 13.27
CA LYS A 80 6.07 -2.56 12.77
C LYS A 80 6.88 -3.23 11.65
N GLU A 81 7.13 -4.52 11.75
CA GLU A 81 7.86 -5.28 10.73
C GLU A 81 7.15 -5.25 9.37
N CYS A 82 5.83 -5.49 9.35
CA CYS A 82 5.03 -5.42 8.14
C CYS A 82 5.00 -4.00 7.56
N GLN A 83 4.97 -2.97 8.41
CA GLN A 83 5.07 -1.59 7.96
C GLN A 83 6.43 -1.31 7.29
N SER A 84 7.54 -1.70 7.92
CA SER A 84 8.89 -1.49 7.39
C SER A 84 9.10 -2.25 6.09
N ARG A 85 8.66 -3.51 6.01
CA ARG A 85 8.74 -4.33 4.80
C ARG A 85 7.94 -3.70 3.67
N ALA A 86 6.66 -3.40 3.90
CA ALA A 86 5.81 -2.77 2.89
C ALA A 86 6.37 -1.41 2.44
N TRP A 87 6.99 -0.64 3.35
CA TRP A 87 7.64 0.62 3.00
C TRP A 87 8.76 0.44 1.99
N ALA A 88 9.66 -0.51 2.24
CA ALA A 88 10.78 -0.84 1.35
C ALA A 88 10.29 -1.41 0.02
N GLU A 89 9.29 -2.30 0.05
CA GLU A 89 8.75 -2.99 -1.11
C GLU A 89 7.95 -2.08 -2.04
N GLY A 90 7.23 -1.07 -1.52
CA GLY A 90 6.45 -0.22 -2.43
C GLY A 90 5.60 0.87 -1.81
N HIS A 91 5.18 0.75 -0.55
CA HIS A 91 4.27 1.71 0.09
C HIS A 91 4.75 3.14 -0.02
N ARG A 92 6.06 3.39 0.05
CA ARG A 92 6.65 4.72 -0.11
C ARG A 92 6.23 5.47 -1.39
N PHE A 93 5.92 4.75 -2.47
CA PHE A 93 5.59 5.33 -3.76
C PHE A 93 4.09 5.63 -3.93
N TRP A 94 3.22 5.00 -3.14
CA TRP A 94 1.77 5.24 -3.15
C TRP A 94 1.24 5.81 -1.83
N CYS A 95 2.13 6.08 -0.88
CA CYS A 95 1.83 6.76 0.37
C CYS A 95 1.40 8.21 0.08
N ASN A 96 0.11 8.49 0.27
CA ASN A 96 -0.41 9.84 0.11
C ASN A 96 -0.46 10.52 1.48
N GLN A 97 0.52 11.37 1.77
CA GLN A 97 0.60 12.14 3.01
C GLN A 97 -0.67 12.99 3.16
N ARG A 98 -1.17 13.08 4.39
CA ARG A 98 -2.30 13.97 4.66
C ARG A 98 -1.76 15.41 4.57
N GLU A 99 -2.38 16.24 3.75
CA GLU A 99 -2.29 17.69 3.93
C GLU A 99 -2.96 18.00 5.27
N GLU A 100 -2.28 18.77 6.14
CA GLU A 100 -2.78 19.09 7.48
C GLU A 100 -4.07 19.89 7.45
#